data_AF-A0A6M8VXM6-F1
#
_entry.id   AF-A0A6M8VXM6-F1
#
_cell.length_a   1.000
_cell.length_b   1.000
_cell.length_c   1.000
_cell.angle_alpha   90.00
_cell.angle_beta   90.00
_cell.angle_gamma   90.00
#
_symmetry.space_group_name_H-M   'P 1'
#
loop_
_entity.id
_entity.type
_entity.pdbx_description
1 polymer ?
#
loop_
_entity_poly.entity_id
_entity_poly.type
_entity_poly.pdbx_seq_one_letter_code
_entity_poly.pdbx_strand_id
1 'polypeptide(L)'
;MTQSNPIIGADKSGLQYRNEDNDGKRALLNHHKGATAPSYAEAGALWLDDNATPWLLKWYDGTSWITQGSLDAGSGLFTPYVNGAALGDAGESSKGLVLRASDAEAAAGEDTQKFITPAQLAAYGGGDFLTSVSQGDVNTSTGEISGMVSTTGAIIGTLPGGEYGFSYTLLGVTGASFNTYVTTDSNSYAAKIFAHKTAGGGTSLITVKQRYITASPPFDMGDGTAYGFLYLKLDAAGNIIGHYLADVPPWGYNGPTSVRADKIDRITGKKYRKVLTPQTMEAYMDGAPLEYIYEEITQEIKNADMDLIPQPFALAEGETAVLVDPLDQRIEKLIELQNTGGDVAALISGGFVRPDNEALSRSGPAGIMQVAWKND
;
A
#
# COMPACT_ATOMS: atom_id res chain seq x y z
N MET A 1 0.15 -24.42 -65.29
CA MET A 1 0.81 -25.75 -65.19
C MET A 1 0.39 -26.34 -63.86
N THR A 2 -0.35 -27.45 -63.87
CA THR A 2 -0.52 -28.27 -62.66
C THR A 2 0.69 -29.20 -62.58
N GLN A 3 1.23 -29.38 -61.38
CA GLN A 3 2.50 -30.09 -61.15
C GLN A 3 2.47 -31.57 -61.58
N SER A 4 1.28 -32.13 -61.84
CA SER A 4 1.07 -33.54 -62.11
C SER A 4 1.16 -33.96 -63.58
N ASN A 5 1.08 -33.05 -64.55
CA ASN A 5 1.22 -33.37 -65.98
C ASN A 5 1.59 -32.13 -66.82
N PRO A 6 2.82 -31.60 -66.68
CA PRO A 6 3.26 -30.50 -67.51
C PRO A 6 3.51 -30.99 -68.95
N ILE A 7 2.64 -30.59 -69.89
CA ILE A 7 2.92 -30.73 -71.33
C ILE A 7 3.68 -29.48 -71.76
N ILE A 8 4.99 -29.60 -71.90
CA ILE A 8 5.83 -28.55 -72.50
C ILE A 8 5.72 -28.67 -74.02
N GLY A 9 5.34 -27.58 -74.69
CA GLY A 9 5.57 -27.44 -76.13
C GLY A 9 4.58 -28.07 -77.10
N ALA A 10 3.36 -28.42 -76.69
CA ALA A 10 2.32 -28.82 -77.63
C ALA A 10 2.00 -27.68 -78.63
N ASP A 11 2.01 -28.00 -79.93
CA ASP A 11 1.68 -27.09 -81.04
C ASP A 11 2.53 -25.82 -81.16
N LYS A 12 3.74 -25.81 -80.58
CA LYS A 12 4.65 -24.65 -80.63
C LYS A 12 5.76 -24.81 -81.66
N SER A 13 6.20 -23.67 -82.20
CA SER A 13 7.37 -23.65 -83.09
C SER A 13 8.63 -24.13 -82.35
N GLY A 14 9.60 -24.70 -83.06
CA GLY A 14 10.83 -25.22 -82.45
C GLY A 14 11.67 -24.20 -81.68
N LEU A 15 11.49 -22.90 -81.94
CA LEU A 15 12.10 -21.83 -81.16
C LEU A 15 11.35 -21.59 -79.83
N GLN A 16 10.02 -21.53 -79.88
CA GLN A 16 9.18 -21.37 -78.69
C GLN A 16 9.30 -22.57 -77.73
N TYR A 17 9.35 -23.80 -78.28
CA TYR A 17 9.61 -25.00 -77.50
C TYR A 17 10.93 -24.89 -76.73
N ARG A 18 12.01 -24.49 -77.40
CA ARG A 18 13.33 -24.38 -76.76
C ARG A 18 13.38 -23.31 -75.68
N ASN A 19 12.70 -22.18 -75.89
CA ASN A 19 12.62 -21.15 -74.85
C ASN A 19 11.86 -21.67 -73.61
N GLU A 20 10.74 -22.37 -73.80
CA GLU A 20 9.95 -22.91 -72.69
C GLU A 20 10.62 -24.08 -71.95
N ASP A 21 11.34 -24.95 -72.67
CA ASP A 21 12.16 -26.01 -72.08
C ASP A 21 13.32 -25.42 -71.27
N ASN A 22 13.97 -24.36 -71.77
CA ASN A 22 15.01 -23.64 -71.03
C ASN A 22 14.44 -22.94 -69.79
N ASP A 23 13.25 -22.32 -69.90
CA ASP A 23 12.56 -21.69 -68.77
C ASP A 23 12.15 -22.72 -67.71
N GLY A 24 11.68 -23.91 -68.12
CA GLY A 24 11.35 -25.01 -67.22
C GLY A 24 12.57 -25.60 -66.52
N LYS A 25 13.69 -25.77 -67.24
CA LYS A 25 14.97 -26.21 -66.65
C LYS A 25 15.54 -25.17 -65.68
N ARG A 26 15.44 -23.88 -66.02
CA ARG A 26 15.81 -22.79 -65.13
C ARG A 26 14.93 -22.79 -63.87
N ALA A 27 13.63 -23.00 -64.02
CA ALA A 27 12.71 -23.13 -62.89
C ALA A 27 13.04 -24.33 -61.98
N LEU A 28 13.48 -25.47 -62.53
CA LEU A 28 13.91 -26.64 -61.77
C LEU A 28 15.21 -26.39 -60.98
N LEU A 29 16.07 -25.50 -61.49
CA LEU A 29 17.33 -25.11 -60.87
C LEU A 29 17.19 -24.04 -59.77
N ASN A 30 15.97 -23.62 -59.43
CA ASN A 30 15.71 -22.59 -58.41
C ASN A 30 15.88 -23.05 -56.96
N HIS A 31 16.43 -24.24 -56.73
CA HIS A 31 16.87 -24.71 -55.42
C HIS A 31 18.38 -24.91 -55.44
N HIS A 32 19.12 -23.96 -54.87
CA HIS A 32 20.59 -24.02 -54.79
C HIS A 32 21.05 -24.28 -53.35
N LYS A 33 22.14 -25.03 -53.18
CA LYS A 33 22.88 -25.15 -51.92
C LYS A 33 24.36 -24.87 -52.19
N GLY A 34 24.97 -24.01 -51.38
CA GLY A 34 26.41 -23.72 -51.47
C GLY A 34 26.82 -22.45 -50.73
N ALA A 35 28.12 -22.27 -50.53
CA ALA A 35 28.68 -21.22 -49.67
C ALA A 35 28.73 -19.84 -50.36
N THR A 36 28.34 -19.77 -51.64
CA THR A 36 28.32 -18.54 -52.44
C THR A 36 26.98 -18.45 -53.14
N ALA A 37 26.43 -17.24 -53.19
CA ALA A 37 25.15 -16.99 -53.82
C ALA A 37 25.17 -17.36 -55.33
N PRO A 38 24.11 -17.99 -55.86
CA PRO A 38 23.98 -18.22 -57.30
C PRO A 38 24.08 -16.92 -58.10
N SER A 39 25.02 -16.85 -59.06
CA SER A 39 25.14 -15.70 -59.97
C SER A 39 23.98 -15.57 -60.97
N TYR A 40 23.14 -16.61 -61.08
CA TYR A 40 21.99 -16.72 -61.97
C TYR A 40 20.65 -16.58 -61.24
N ALA A 41 20.64 -16.03 -60.02
CA ALA A 41 19.42 -15.92 -59.24
C ALA A 41 18.38 -15.01 -59.90
N GLU A 42 17.17 -15.55 -60.10
CA GLU A 42 15.98 -14.79 -60.51
C GLU A 42 15.06 -14.60 -59.32
N ALA A 43 14.18 -13.58 -59.35
CA ALA A 43 13.20 -13.38 -58.30
C ALA A 43 12.37 -14.65 -58.09
N GLY A 44 12.29 -15.16 -56.86
CA GLY A 44 11.73 -16.50 -56.60
C GLY A 44 12.76 -17.56 -56.25
N ALA A 45 14.04 -17.34 -56.53
CA ALA A 45 15.08 -18.34 -56.27
C ALA A 45 15.26 -18.59 -54.77
N LEU A 46 15.36 -19.87 -54.40
CA LEU A 46 15.68 -20.32 -53.06
C LEU A 46 17.13 -20.78 -52.99
N TRP A 47 17.82 -20.32 -51.94
CA TRP A 47 19.20 -20.67 -51.69
C TRP A 47 19.38 -21.10 -50.24
N LEU A 48 19.96 -22.27 -50.05
CA LEU A 48 20.46 -22.74 -48.78
C LEU A 48 21.96 -22.40 -48.70
N ASP A 49 22.25 -21.28 -48.04
CA ASP A 49 23.60 -20.78 -47.81
C ASP A 49 24.29 -21.61 -46.72
N ASP A 50 25.27 -22.41 -47.11
CA ASP A 50 26.02 -23.30 -46.22
C ASP A 50 27.41 -22.76 -45.83
N ASN A 51 27.66 -21.46 -46.02
CA ASN A 51 28.92 -20.82 -45.66
C ASN A 51 29.18 -20.75 -44.15
N ALA A 52 28.15 -20.98 -43.33
CA ALA A 52 28.22 -21.08 -41.88
C ALA A 52 27.26 -22.15 -41.36
N THR A 53 27.47 -22.62 -40.13
CA THR A 53 26.54 -23.51 -39.42
C THR A 53 25.91 -22.71 -38.27
N PRO A 54 24.57 -22.61 -38.16
CA PRO A 54 23.55 -23.24 -39.01
C PRO A 54 23.45 -22.61 -40.42
N TRP A 55 23.03 -23.41 -41.41
CA TRP A 55 22.84 -22.96 -42.79
C TRP A 55 21.70 -21.94 -42.86
N LEU A 56 21.75 -20.97 -43.77
CA LEU A 56 20.69 -19.95 -43.89
C LEU A 56 19.80 -20.24 -45.10
N LEU A 57 18.50 -20.32 -44.88
CA LEU A 57 17.51 -20.37 -45.97
C LEU A 57 17.19 -18.95 -46.43
N LYS A 58 17.45 -18.66 -47.70
CA LYS A 58 17.28 -17.34 -48.30
C LYS A 58 16.38 -17.41 -49.53
N TRP A 59 15.59 -16.35 -49.74
CA TRP A 59 14.79 -16.13 -50.94
C TRP A 59 15.23 -14.84 -51.63
N TYR A 60 15.58 -14.91 -52.91
CA TYR A 60 15.87 -13.75 -53.74
C TYR A 60 14.59 -13.03 -54.19
N ASP A 61 14.47 -11.74 -53.87
CA ASP A 61 13.33 -10.89 -54.25
C ASP A 61 13.48 -10.22 -55.63
N GLY A 62 14.59 -10.49 -56.33
CA GLY A 62 14.97 -9.84 -57.60
C GLY A 62 16.01 -8.73 -57.45
N THR A 63 16.31 -8.31 -56.21
CA THR A 63 17.33 -7.31 -55.88
C THR A 63 18.29 -7.84 -54.82
N SER A 64 17.76 -8.45 -53.75
CA SER A 64 18.46 -8.87 -52.56
C SER A 64 18.02 -10.25 -52.06
N TRP A 65 18.86 -10.88 -51.25
CA TRP A 65 18.53 -12.14 -50.58
C TRP A 65 17.91 -11.87 -49.21
N ILE A 66 16.66 -12.30 -49.02
CA ILE A 66 15.93 -12.21 -47.76
C ILE A 66 16.13 -13.51 -46.98
N THR A 67 16.68 -13.42 -45.77
CA THR A 67 16.85 -14.59 -44.89
C THR A 67 15.53 -14.95 -44.22
N GLN A 68 15.08 -16.19 -44.44
CA GLN A 68 13.82 -16.72 -43.91
C GLN A 68 14.02 -17.48 -42.59
N GLY A 69 15.20 -18.05 -42.39
CA GLY A 69 15.51 -18.83 -41.20
C GLY A 69 16.87 -19.51 -41.30
N SER A 70 17.23 -20.22 -40.24
CA SER A 70 18.42 -21.06 -40.20
C SER A 70 18.04 -22.54 -40.10
N LEU A 71 18.74 -23.39 -40.82
CA LEU A 71 18.63 -24.84 -40.79
C LEU A 71 19.92 -25.43 -40.20
N ASP A 72 19.81 -26.05 -39.04
CA ASP A 72 20.91 -26.76 -38.41
C ASP A 72 20.87 -28.24 -38.82
N ALA A 73 21.80 -28.64 -39.70
CA ALA A 73 21.89 -30.01 -40.17
C ALA A 73 22.34 -31.01 -39.07
N GLY A 74 23.00 -30.53 -38.01
CA GLY A 74 23.43 -31.37 -36.89
C GLY A 74 22.29 -31.72 -35.94
N SER A 75 21.41 -30.75 -35.65
CA SER A 75 20.24 -30.96 -34.77
C SER A 75 18.93 -31.27 -35.51
N GLY A 76 18.89 -31.05 -36.84
CA GLY A 76 17.68 -31.23 -37.64
C GLY A 76 16.62 -30.16 -37.40
N LEU A 77 16.98 -29.02 -36.80
CA LEU A 77 16.05 -27.95 -36.45
C LEU A 77 16.07 -26.83 -37.48
N PHE A 78 14.88 -26.29 -37.77
CA PHE A 78 14.70 -25.05 -38.51
C PHE A 78 14.22 -23.95 -37.57
N THR A 79 14.96 -22.83 -37.52
CA THR A 79 14.60 -21.65 -36.74
C THR A 79 14.17 -20.54 -37.70
N PRO A 80 12.88 -20.20 -37.78
CA PRO A 80 12.41 -19.12 -38.64
C PRO A 80 12.93 -17.78 -38.13
N TYR A 81 13.12 -16.83 -39.04
CA TYR A 81 13.51 -15.46 -38.69
C TYR A 81 12.27 -14.56 -38.77
N VAL A 82 12.16 -13.62 -37.83
CA VAL A 82 11.11 -12.59 -37.81
C VAL A 82 11.81 -11.23 -37.69
N ASN A 83 11.50 -10.31 -38.61
CA ASN A 83 12.15 -8.99 -38.69
C ASN A 83 13.69 -9.03 -38.74
N GLY A 84 14.25 -10.03 -39.42
CA GLY A 84 15.69 -10.15 -39.65
C GLY A 84 16.49 -10.84 -38.54
N ALA A 85 15.84 -11.37 -37.50
CA ALA A 85 16.50 -12.13 -36.42
C ALA A 85 15.81 -13.47 -36.18
N ALA A 86 16.53 -14.44 -35.61
CA ALA A 86 15.99 -15.74 -35.24
C ALA A 86 14.84 -15.60 -34.23
N LEU A 87 13.74 -16.33 -34.46
CA LEU A 87 12.63 -16.43 -33.52
C LEU A 87 13.07 -17.29 -32.33
N GLY A 88 13.27 -16.66 -31.17
CA GLY A 88 13.58 -17.30 -29.90
C GLY A 88 12.55 -16.99 -28.83
N ASP A 89 12.88 -17.34 -27.58
CA ASP A 89 12.07 -16.99 -26.41
C ASP A 89 12.07 -15.46 -26.20
N ALA A 90 10.93 -14.93 -25.73
CA ALA A 90 10.86 -13.53 -25.38
C ALA A 90 11.66 -13.24 -24.11
N GLY A 91 12.27 -12.05 -24.06
CA GLY A 91 12.93 -11.52 -22.88
C GLY A 91 12.67 -10.03 -22.75
N GLU A 92 13.19 -9.40 -21.70
CA GLU A 92 12.99 -7.96 -21.46
C GLU A 92 13.49 -7.08 -22.61
N SER A 93 14.54 -7.52 -23.31
CA SER A 93 15.16 -6.80 -24.42
C SER A 93 14.85 -7.38 -25.81
N SER A 94 14.10 -8.49 -25.90
CA SER A 94 13.90 -9.22 -27.15
C SER A 94 12.46 -9.71 -27.31
N LYS A 95 11.89 -9.47 -28.49
CA LYS A 95 10.60 -10.06 -28.89
C LYS A 95 10.81 -11.54 -29.16
N GLY A 96 9.87 -12.38 -28.74
CA GLY A 96 9.96 -13.82 -28.94
C GLY A 96 8.67 -14.56 -28.58
N LEU A 97 8.77 -15.88 -28.47
CA LEU A 97 7.69 -16.75 -28.04
C LEU A 97 7.58 -16.75 -26.52
N VAL A 98 6.35 -16.85 -26.02
CA VAL A 98 6.05 -16.99 -24.59
C VAL A 98 5.01 -18.09 -24.40
N LEU A 99 5.18 -18.88 -23.35
CA LEU A 99 4.18 -19.85 -22.93
C LEU A 99 3.15 -19.17 -22.03
N ARG A 100 1.88 -19.46 -22.26
CA ARG A 100 0.79 -19.00 -21.39
C ARG A 100 0.68 -19.93 -20.19
N ALA A 101 0.52 -19.38 -18.99
CA ALA A 101 0.23 -20.17 -17.81
C ALA A 101 -1.16 -20.81 -17.92
N SER A 102 -1.29 -22.04 -17.44
CA SER A 102 -2.60 -22.63 -17.15
C SER A 102 -3.23 -21.93 -15.94
N ASP A 103 -4.55 -22.12 -15.75
CA ASP A 103 -5.24 -21.53 -14.60
C ASP A 103 -4.71 -22.11 -13.27
N ALA A 104 -4.34 -23.39 -13.23
CA ALA A 104 -3.76 -24.00 -12.04
C ALA A 104 -2.38 -23.41 -11.69
N GLU A 105 -1.51 -23.23 -12.69
CA GLU A 105 -0.19 -22.63 -12.49
C GLU A 105 -0.29 -21.16 -12.06
N ALA A 106 -1.22 -20.41 -12.67
CA ALA A 106 -1.51 -19.03 -12.28
C ALA A 106 -2.02 -18.95 -10.83
N ALA A 107 -2.83 -19.93 -10.38
CA ALA A 107 -3.30 -20.00 -9.00
C ALA A 107 -2.20 -20.27 -7.98
N ALA A 108 -1.28 -21.17 -8.33
CA ALA A 108 -0.23 -21.63 -7.43
C ALA A 108 0.96 -20.66 -7.36
N GLY A 109 1.13 -19.80 -8.35
CA GLY A 109 2.26 -18.88 -8.43
C GLY A 109 3.61 -19.58 -8.64
N GLU A 110 3.59 -20.78 -9.22
CA GLU A 110 4.76 -21.69 -9.27
C GLU A 110 5.70 -21.44 -10.48
N ASP A 111 5.20 -20.86 -11.57
CA ASP A 111 5.98 -20.70 -12.82
C ASP A 111 6.10 -19.23 -13.24
N THR A 112 7.27 -18.64 -12.98
CA THR A 112 7.60 -17.24 -13.29
C THR A 112 7.99 -17.02 -14.75
N GLN A 113 8.09 -18.08 -15.57
CA GLN A 113 8.50 -18.00 -16.97
C GLN A 113 7.32 -17.96 -17.95
N LYS A 114 6.08 -18.11 -17.45
CA LYS A 114 4.86 -18.06 -18.25
C LYS A 114 4.11 -16.75 -18.05
N PHE A 115 3.49 -16.24 -19.12
CA PHE A 115 2.63 -15.06 -19.00
C PHE A 115 1.20 -15.46 -18.58
N ILE A 116 0.56 -14.61 -17.80
CA ILE A 116 -0.86 -14.71 -17.45
C ILE A 116 -1.70 -13.75 -18.30
N THR A 117 -2.95 -14.11 -18.58
CA THR A 117 -3.89 -13.25 -19.32
C THR A 117 -4.53 -12.21 -18.40
N PRO A 118 -5.04 -11.09 -18.94
CA PRO A 118 -5.86 -10.15 -18.17
C PRO A 118 -7.07 -10.80 -17.49
N ALA A 119 -7.66 -11.84 -18.09
CA ALA A 119 -8.78 -12.58 -17.49
C ALA A 119 -8.33 -13.42 -16.29
N GLN A 120 -7.18 -14.10 -16.38
CA GLN A 120 -6.58 -14.79 -15.23
C GLN A 120 -6.22 -13.79 -14.13
N LEU A 121 -5.58 -12.67 -14.50
CA LEU A 121 -5.26 -11.61 -13.54
C LEU A 121 -6.53 -11.01 -12.91
N ALA A 122 -7.62 -10.87 -13.65
CA ALA A 122 -8.90 -10.41 -13.10
C ALA A 122 -9.57 -11.47 -12.21
N ALA A 123 -9.39 -12.77 -12.49
CA ALA A 123 -9.86 -13.84 -11.60
C ALA A 123 -9.10 -13.84 -10.26
N TYR A 124 -7.78 -13.57 -10.28
CA TYR A 124 -6.95 -13.50 -9.06
C TYR A 124 -6.97 -12.15 -8.35
N GLY A 125 -7.08 -11.05 -9.10
CA GLY A 125 -6.98 -9.68 -8.59
C GLY A 125 -8.31 -8.91 -8.55
N GLY A 126 -9.40 -9.44 -9.11
CA GLY A 126 -10.64 -8.70 -9.35
C GLY A 126 -11.91 -9.28 -8.72
N GLY A 127 -11.86 -10.45 -8.09
CA GLY A 127 -13.05 -11.07 -7.48
C GLY A 127 -13.24 -10.78 -5.99
N ASP A 128 -12.20 -11.01 -5.18
CA ASP A 128 -12.39 -11.10 -3.72
C ASP A 128 -11.24 -10.52 -2.86
N PHE A 129 -10.12 -10.11 -3.45
CA PHE A 129 -9.02 -9.48 -2.68
C PHE A 129 -9.39 -8.06 -2.18
N LEU A 130 -10.51 -7.52 -2.64
CA LEU A 130 -11.02 -6.19 -2.26
C LEU A 130 -12.35 -6.24 -1.48
N THR A 131 -12.98 -7.40 -1.32
CA THR A 131 -14.28 -7.52 -0.63
C THR A 131 -14.12 -7.67 0.88
N SER A 132 -12.93 -8.12 1.33
CA SER A 132 -12.59 -8.19 2.74
C SER A 132 -11.16 -7.71 2.97
N VAL A 133 -10.97 -6.93 4.03
CA VAL A 133 -9.65 -6.56 4.54
C VAL A 133 -9.40 -7.47 5.72
N SER A 134 -8.33 -8.28 5.69
CA SER A 134 -8.03 -9.14 6.82
C SER A 134 -7.62 -8.28 8.03
N GLN A 135 -7.79 -8.79 9.24
CA GLN A 135 -7.39 -8.03 10.44
C GLN A 135 -5.88 -7.68 10.40
N GLY A 136 -5.04 -8.53 9.80
CA GLY A 136 -3.60 -8.29 9.66
C GLY A 136 -3.25 -7.18 8.67
N ASP A 137 -4.15 -6.88 7.73
CA ASP A 137 -3.97 -5.80 6.75
C ASP A 137 -4.38 -4.43 7.30
N VAL A 138 -5.19 -4.42 8.37
CA VAL A 138 -5.57 -3.18 9.06
C VAL A 138 -4.52 -2.88 10.11
N ASN A 139 -3.82 -1.76 9.94
CA ASN A 139 -2.99 -1.22 11.01
C ASN A 139 -3.90 -0.77 12.16
N THR A 140 -3.98 -1.59 13.20
CA THR A 140 -4.80 -1.31 14.39
C THR A 140 -3.89 -1.08 15.58
N SER A 141 -4.33 -0.18 16.45
CA SER A 141 -3.69 0.07 17.73
C SER A 141 -4.70 0.07 18.85
N THR A 142 -4.18 0.13 20.06
CA THR A 142 -4.96 0.21 21.29
C THR A 142 -4.57 1.49 22.01
N GLY A 143 -5.55 2.11 22.64
CA GLY A 143 -5.26 3.11 23.66
C GLY A 143 -6.29 3.03 24.76
N GLU A 144 -5.94 3.61 25.90
CA GLU A 144 -6.78 3.59 27.08
C GLU A 144 -6.80 4.96 27.77
N ILE A 145 -7.91 5.21 28.45
CA ILE A 145 -8.08 6.34 29.35
C ILE A 145 -8.62 5.82 30.68
N SER A 146 -8.09 6.34 31.79
CA SER A 146 -8.53 5.98 33.12
C SER A 146 -8.85 7.20 33.97
N GLY A 147 -9.61 6.96 35.03
CA GLY A 147 -9.82 7.95 36.08
C GLY A 147 -10.42 7.34 37.33
N MET A 148 -10.12 7.96 38.46
CA MET A 148 -10.67 7.62 39.76
C MET A 148 -12.08 8.18 39.89
N VAL A 149 -13.04 7.32 40.20
CA VAL A 149 -14.45 7.68 40.41
C VAL A 149 -14.86 7.29 41.82
N SER A 150 -15.38 8.26 42.57
CA SER A 150 -15.94 8.07 43.91
C SER A 150 -17.35 7.46 43.84
N THR A 151 -18.13 7.54 44.93
CA THR A 151 -19.44 6.87 45.08
C THR A 151 -20.48 7.22 44.02
N THR A 152 -20.40 8.40 43.39
CA THR A 152 -21.36 8.83 42.35
C THR A 152 -20.66 9.81 41.42
N GLY A 153 -19.95 9.29 40.42
CA GLY A 153 -19.21 10.11 39.47
C GLY A 153 -19.04 9.42 38.13
N ALA A 154 -18.42 10.14 37.21
CA ALA A 154 -18.06 9.62 35.91
C ALA A 154 -16.63 10.02 35.57
N ILE A 155 -15.93 9.16 34.84
CA ILE A 155 -14.81 9.63 34.04
C ILE A 155 -15.35 10.21 32.74
N ILE A 156 -14.80 11.35 32.34
CA ILE A 156 -15.06 11.99 31.04
C ILE A 156 -13.71 12.11 30.35
N GLY A 157 -13.58 11.43 29.22
CA GLY A 157 -12.30 11.31 28.53
C GLY A 157 -12.43 11.31 27.01
N THR A 158 -11.46 11.89 26.31
CA THR A 158 -11.32 11.76 24.86
C THR A 158 -10.76 10.37 24.55
N LEU A 159 -11.45 9.62 23.70
CA LEU A 159 -10.96 8.33 23.22
C LEU A 159 -9.91 8.52 22.10
N PRO A 160 -8.84 7.72 22.07
CA PRO A 160 -7.72 7.89 21.14
C PRO A 160 -8.10 7.72 19.66
N GLY A 161 -9.09 6.87 19.37
CA GLY A 161 -9.46 6.51 18.02
C GLY A 161 -10.35 7.51 17.29
N GLY A 162 -11.00 8.42 18.01
CA GLY A 162 -11.96 9.36 17.43
C GLY A 162 -12.96 8.67 16.50
N GLU A 163 -13.03 9.13 15.25
CA GLU A 163 -13.89 8.54 14.20
C GLU A 163 -13.48 7.12 13.74
N TYR A 164 -12.26 6.66 14.06
CA TYR A 164 -11.70 5.36 13.70
C TYR A 164 -11.72 4.34 14.84
N GLY A 165 -12.39 4.66 15.94
CA GLY A 165 -12.52 3.80 17.10
C GLY A 165 -13.52 2.66 16.92
N PHE A 166 -13.11 1.44 17.27
CA PHE A 166 -13.96 0.25 17.29
C PHE A 166 -14.35 -0.13 18.70
N SER A 167 -15.62 0.05 19.03
CA SER A 167 -16.17 -0.33 20.34
C SER A 167 -15.33 0.24 21.49
N TYR A 168 -15.59 -0.23 22.70
CA TYR A 168 -14.73 0.01 23.86
C TYR A 168 -14.96 -1.10 24.88
N THR A 169 -13.94 -1.37 25.69
CA THR A 169 -14.02 -2.29 26.82
C THR A 169 -13.75 -1.53 28.11
N LEU A 170 -14.47 -1.89 29.16
CA LEU A 170 -14.31 -1.31 30.49
C LEU A 170 -13.62 -2.31 31.40
N LEU A 171 -12.63 -1.82 32.14
CA LEU A 171 -12.06 -2.49 33.28
C LEU A 171 -12.31 -1.61 34.52
N GLY A 172 -13.03 -2.15 35.49
CA GLY A 172 -13.25 -1.51 36.79
C GLY A 172 -13.02 -2.51 37.91
N VAL A 173 -12.77 -2.01 39.13
CA VAL A 173 -12.58 -2.87 40.31
C VAL A 173 -13.85 -3.64 40.68
N THR A 174 -13.67 -4.78 41.36
CA THR A 174 -14.74 -5.73 41.70
C THR A 174 -15.86 -5.08 42.52
N GLY A 175 -17.11 -5.33 42.14
CA GLY A 175 -18.30 -4.94 42.91
C GLY A 175 -18.96 -3.60 42.53
N ALA A 176 -18.53 -2.96 41.46
CA ALA A 176 -19.17 -1.76 40.91
C ALA A 176 -19.96 -2.06 39.62
N SER A 177 -21.04 -1.30 39.39
CA SER A 177 -21.77 -1.31 38.11
C SER A 177 -21.53 0.01 37.39
N PHE A 178 -21.40 -0.06 36.06
CA PHE A 178 -21.08 1.10 35.24
C PHE A 178 -22.05 1.22 34.07
N ASN A 179 -22.51 2.44 33.83
CA ASN A 179 -23.16 2.83 32.58
C ASN A 179 -22.12 3.53 31.71
N THR A 180 -22.10 3.18 30.42
CA THR A 180 -21.26 3.86 29.45
C THR A 180 -22.06 4.39 28.28
N TYR A 181 -21.66 5.57 27.82
CA TYR A 181 -22.16 6.16 26.60
C TYR A 181 -21.04 6.98 25.95
N VAL A 182 -21.01 6.94 24.62
CA VAL A 182 -20.16 7.81 23.81
C VAL A 182 -20.99 9.04 23.46
N THR A 183 -20.41 10.21 23.64
CA THR A 183 -21.02 11.49 23.25
C THR A 183 -20.01 12.34 22.51
N THR A 184 -20.51 13.30 21.75
CA THR A 184 -19.75 14.44 21.25
C THR A 184 -20.20 15.68 22.03
N ASP A 185 -19.31 16.63 22.24
CA ASP A 185 -19.69 17.92 22.82
C ASP A 185 -20.28 18.82 21.73
N SER A 186 -21.20 19.72 22.09
CA SER A 186 -21.85 20.62 21.11
C SER A 186 -20.88 21.57 20.38
N ASN A 187 -19.67 21.73 20.90
CA ASN A 187 -18.62 22.59 20.36
C ASN A 187 -17.33 21.82 20.02
N SER A 188 -17.35 20.49 20.01
CA SER A 188 -16.17 19.67 19.72
C SER A 188 -16.51 18.45 18.87
N TYR A 189 -15.64 18.13 17.93
CA TYR A 189 -15.70 16.89 17.15
C TYR A 189 -15.04 15.70 17.87
N ALA A 190 -14.61 15.89 19.12
CA ALA A 190 -13.96 14.84 19.89
C ALA A 190 -14.95 13.77 20.39
N ALA A 191 -14.61 12.51 20.18
CA ALA A 191 -15.34 11.40 20.76
C ALA A 191 -15.03 11.29 22.25
N LYS A 192 -16.02 11.63 23.10
CA LYS A 192 -15.90 11.53 24.56
C LYS A 192 -16.54 10.23 25.04
N ILE A 193 -15.85 9.51 25.92
CA ILE A 193 -16.45 8.44 26.71
C ILE A 193 -16.88 8.99 28.06
N PHE A 194 -18.10 8.66 28.45
CA PHE A 194 -18.60 8.82 29.81
C PHE A 194 -18.76 7.43 30.42
N ALA A 195 -18.00 7.13 31.47
CA ALA A 195 -18.21 5.92 32.26
C ALA A 195 -18.65 6.28 33.67
N HIS A 196 -19.95 6.15 33.92
CA HIS A 196 -20.63 6.55 35.15
C HIS A 196 -20.82 5.36 36.07
N LYS A 197 -20.31 5.46 37.30
CA LYS A 197 -20.51 4.44 38.34
C LYS A 197 -21.93 4.56 38.90
N THR A 198 -22.75 3.53 38.70
CA THR A 198 -24.17 3.50 39.13
C THR A 198 -24.39 2.79 40.46
N ALA A 199 -23.46 1.94 40.88
CA ALA A 199 -23.53 1.24 42.16
C ALA A 199 -22.13 0.89 42.69
N GLY A 200 -22.05 0.69 44.01
CA GLY A 200 -20.83 0.29 44.72
C GLY A 200 -20.26 1.42 45.59
N GLY A 201 -19.81 1.08 46.80
CA GLY A 201 -19.12 2.02 47.70
C GLY A 201 -17.69 2.34 47.24
N GLY A 202 -17.09 3.36 47.84
CA GLY A 202 -15.66 3.67 47.70
C GLY A 202 -15.24 4.28 46.36
N THR A 203 -13.95 4.56 46.28
CA THR A 203 -13.28 5.06 45.07
C THR A 203 -12.79 3.90 44.22
N SER A 204 -13.00 3.99 42.91
CA SER A 204 -12.68 2.95 41.94
C SER A 204 -11.91 3.56 40.78
N LEU A 205 -10.78 2.95 40.41
CA LEU A 205 -10.16 3.23 39.11
C LEU A 205 -11.01 2.57 38.03
N ILE A 206 -11.43 3.37 37.04
CA ILE A 206 -12.09 2.89 35.84
C ILE A 206 -11.12 3.11 34.68
N THR A 207 -10.88 2.08 33.89
CA THR A 207 -10.10 2.15 32.65
C THR A 207 -11.02 1.81 31.48
N VAL A 208 -11.06 2.68 30.48
CA VAL A 208 -11.71 2.44 29.19
C VAL A 208 -10.62 2.21 28.16
N LYS A 209 -10.68 1.06 27.49
CA LYS A 209 -9.78 0.68 26.42
C LYS A 209 -10.52 0.69 25.09
N GLN A 210 -9.93 1.28 24.07
CA GLN A 210 -10.46 1.32 22.70
C GLN A 210 -9.40 0.78 21.73
N ARG A 211 -9.85 -0.02 20.76
CA ARG A 211 -9.06 -0.38 19.58
C ARG A 211 -9.44 0.54 18.43
N TYR A 212 -8.49 0.98 17.62
CA TYR A 212 -8.75 1.89 16.50
C TYR A 212 -7.82 1.63 15.31
N ILE A 213 -8.20 2.12 14.12
CA ILE A 213 -7.33 2.13 12.95
C ILE A 213 -6.34 3.28 13.07
N THR A 214 -5.05 3.01 12.85
CA THR A 214 -4.03 4.05 12.77
C THR A 214 -3.73 4.41 11.32
N ALA A 215 -4.11 5.62 10.90
CA ALA A 215 -3.91 6.08 9.53
C ALA A 215 -2.52 6.72 9.31
N SER A 216 -1.92 7.33 10.33
CA SER A 216 -0.77 8.24 10.13
C SER A 216 0.36 8.27 11.17
N PRO A 217 0.69 7.22 11.94
CA PRO A 217 1.96 7.21 12.66
C PRO A 217 3.15 7.23 11.67
N PRO A 218 4.33 7.73 12.09
CA PRO A 218 4.61 8.38 13.37
C PRO A 218 4.15 9.84 13.45
N PHE A 219 3.94 10.32 14.69
CA PHE A 219 3.73 11.74 15.02
C PHE A 219 5.05 12.36 15.49
N ASP A 220 5.32 13.59 15.09
CA ASP A 220 6.49 14.38 15.49
C ASP A 220 6.01 15.78 15.88
N MET A 221 6.36 16.25 17.08
CA MET A 221 5.95 17.57 17.60
C MET A 221 6.97 18.68 17.28
N GLY A 222 8.01 18.39 16.49
CA GLY A 222 9.07 19.30 16.06
C GLY A 222 10.45 18.99 16.65
N ASP A 223 10.55 18.03 17.56
CA ASP A 223 11.80 17.60 18.21
C ASP A 223 12.11 16.10 18.04
N GLY A 224 11.31 15.38 17.24
CA GLY A 224 11.53 13.98 16.92
C GLY A 224 10.24 13.14 16.91
N THR A 225 10.37 11.92 16.40
CA THR A 225 9.27 10.94 16.38
C THR A 225 8.88 10.51 17.80
N ALA A 226 7.64 10.78 18.19
CA ALA A 226 7.05 10.29 19.43
C ALA A 226 6.94 8.75 19.42
N TYR A 227 7.35 8.12 20.52
CA TYR A 227 7.15 6.70 20.78
C TYR A 227 5.72 6.39 21.24
N GLY A 228 5.01 7.40 21.73
CA GLY A 228 3.65 7.31 22.21
C GLY A 228 3.28 8.51 23.06
N PHE A 229 2.04 8.52 23.55
CA PHE A 229 1.49 9.63 24.31
C PHE A 229 0.95 9.12 25.65
N LEU A 230 1.67 9.43 26.73
CA LEU A 230 1.26 9.15 28.10
C LEU A 230 0.89 10.46 28.81
N TYR A 231 -0.41 10.72 28.94
CA TYR A 231 -0.89 11.81 29.79
C TYR A 231 -1.23 11.27 31.18
N LEU A 232 -0.86 12.02 32.20
CA LEU A 232 -1.23 11.73 33.59
C LEU A 232 -2.13 12.86 34.10
N LYS A 233 -3.25 12.47 34.69
CA LYS A 233 -4.15 13.36 35.43
C LYS A 233 -3.75 13.34 36.89
N LEU A 234 -3.38 14.50 37.42
CA LEU A 234 -2.90 14.67 38.78
C LEU A 234 -3.92 15.43 39.63
N ASP A 235 -4.07 15.05 40.90
CA ASP A 235 -4.79 15.85 41.88
C ASP A 235 -3.93 17.02 42.41
N ALA A 236 -4.49 17.85 43.29
CA ALA A 236 -3.79 19.00 43.87
C ALA A 236 -2.55 18.62 44.72
N ALA A 237 -2.44 17.37 45.14
CA ALA A 237 -1.29 16.84 45.88
C ALA A 237 -0.26 16.16 44.96
N GLY A 238 -0.50 16.13 43.64
CA GLY A 238 0.37 15.50 42.65
C GLY A 238 0.18 13.99 42.54
N ASN A 239 -0.86 13.40 43.13
CA ASN A 239 -1.14 11.98 42.98
C ASN A 239 -1.76 11.70 41.62
N ILE A 240 -1.38 10.61 40.99
CA ILE A 240 -1.97 10.15 39.73
C ILE A 240 -3.39 9.63 40.01
N ILE A 241 -4.39 10.33 39.47
CA ILE A 241 -5.81 9.98 39.59
C ILE A 241 -6.42 9.54 38.25
N GLY A 242 -5.64 9.49 37.18
CA GLY A 242 -6.03 8.99 35.88
C GLY A 242 -4.86 9.03 34.90
N HIS A 243 -4.98 8.31 33.79
CA HIS A 243 -3.99 8.30 32.73
C HIS A 243 -4.64 8.16 31.35
N TYR A 244 -3.91 8.54 30.32
CA TYR A 244 -4.20 8.20 28.93
C TYR A 244 -2.92 7.63 28.33
N LEU A 245 -3.03 6.49 27.66
CA LEU A 245 -1.91 5.87 26.95
C LEU A 245 -2.38 5.42 25.57
N ALA A 246 -1.73 5.92 24.53
CA ALA A 246 -1.97 5.54 23.14
C ALA A 246 -0.72 5.83 22.29
N ASP A 247 -0.60 5.18 21.13
CA ASP A 247 0.42 5.51 20.13
C ASP A 247 0.08 6.75 19.28
N VAL A 248 -1.12 7.31 19.48
CA VAL A 248 -1.59 8.54 18.83
C VAL A 248 -2.00 9.58 19.87
N PRO A 249 -1.81 10.87 19.57
CA PRO A 249 -2.20 11.92 20.50
C PRO A 249 -3.72 12.12 20.51
N PRO A 250 -4.29 12.74 21.57
CA PRO A 250 -5.73 12.97 21.67
C PRO A 250 -6.32 13.76 20.48
N TRP A 251 -5.55 14.68 19.88
CA TRP A 251 -6.01 15.46 18.73
C TRP A 251 -5.96 14.70 17.40
N GLY A 252 -5.16 13.63 17.28
CA GLY A 252 -4.80 13.03 15.99
C GLY A 252 -5.98 12.56 15.16
N TYR A 253 -7.08 12.14 15.79
CA TYR A 253 -8.31 11.67 15.13
C TYR A 253 -9.60 12.28 15.69
N ASN A 254 -9.51 13.28 16.57
CA ASN A 254 -10.67 13.88 17.24
C ASN A 254 -10.95 15.32 16.83
N GLY A 255 -10.06 15.93 16.04
CA GLY A 255 -10.21 17.31 15.57
C GLY A 255 -10.83 17.42 14.17
N PRO A 256 -11.09 18.65 13.72
CA PRO A 256 -11.67 18.90 12.39
C PRO A 256 -10.71 18.60 11.23
N THR A 257 -9.41 18.46 11.49
CA THR A 257 -8.39 18.24 10.46
C THR A 257 -8.26 16.75 10.14
N SER A 258 -8.69 16.35 8.94
CA SER A 258 -8.49 14.97 8.49
C SER A 258 -7.01 14.72 8.15
N VAL A 259 -6.43 13.72 8.80
CA VAL A 259 -5.07 13.19 8.56
C VAL A 259 -5.09 11.87 7.78
N ARG A 260 -6.26 11.47 7.26
CA ARG A 260 -6.43 10.26 6.46
C ARG A 260 -5.83 10.47 5.07
N ALA A 261 -5.00 9.52 4.64
CA ALA A 261 -4.48 9.51 3.28
C ALA A 261 -5.56 9.04 2.29
N ASP A 262 -5.90 9.87 1.31
CA ASP A 262 -6.73 9.46 0.16
C ASP A 262 -5.86 8.97 -1.00
N LYS A 263 -4.56 9.31 -0.99
CA LYS A 263 -3.57 8.84 -1.96
C LYS A 263 -2.22 8.62 -1.27
N ILE A 264 -1.54 7.53 -1.65
CA ILE A 264 -0.16 7.24 -1.23
C ILE A 264 0.69 7.19 -2.50
N ASP A 265 1.78 7.96 -2.52
CA ASP A 265 2.79 7.84 -3.56
C ASP A 265 3.60 6.55 -3.31
N ARG A 266 3.50 5.60 -4.24
CA ARG A 266 4.13 4.29 -4.12
C ARG A 266 5.66 4.33 -4.19
N ILE A 267 6.24 5.39 -4.75
CA ILE A 267 7.69 5.54 -4.89
C ILE A 267 8.26 6.19 -3.62
N THR A 268 7.66 7.28 -3.17
CA THR A 268 8.20 8.08 -2.05
C THR A 268 7.62 7.68 -0.69
N GLY A 269 6.51 6.96 -0.65
CA GLY A 269 5.75 6.65 0.57
C GLY A 269 4.97 7.85 1.13
N LYS A 270 5.04 9.02 0.49
CA LYS A 270 4.32 10.22 0.93
C LYS A 270 2.81 10.03 0.86
N LYS A 271 2.13 10.53 1.88
CA LYS A 271 0.68 10.46 2.04
C LYS A 271 0.06 11.80 1.66
N TYR A 272 -1.05 11.76 0.95
CA TYR A 272 -1.78 12.94 0.50
C TYR A 272 -3.24 12.84 0.89
N ARG A 273 -3.82 13.94 1.37
CA ARG A 273 -5.26 14.10 1.60
C ARG A 273 -5.91 14.84 0.44
N LYS A 274 -7.17 14.51 0.17
CA LYS A 274 -7.98 15.15 -0.85
C LYS A 274 -8.71 16.35 -0.23
N VAL A 275 -8.31 17.56 -0.63
CA VAL A 275 -8.89 18.81 -0.11
C VAL A 275 -9.67 19.50 -1.21
N LEU A 276 -10.82 20.08 -0.86
CA LEU A 276 -11.58 20.92 -1.77
C LEU A 276 -10.80 22.21 -2.02
N THR A 277 -10.61 22.55 -3.29
CA THR A 277 -9.99 23.82 -3.67
C THR A 277 -10.86 24.96 -3.12
N PRO A 278 -10.30 25.94 -2.41
CA PRO A 278 -11.08 27.06 -1.89
C PRO A 278 -11.85 27.76 -3.01
N GLN A 279 -13.18 27.79 -2.90
CA GLN A 279 -14.09 28.49 -3.79
C GLN A 279 -14.84 29.55 -2.99
N THR A 280 -15.34 30.59 -3.66
CA THR A 280 -16.23 31.56 -3.02
C THR A 280 -17.58 30.90 -2.73
N MET A 281 -18.30 31.40 -1.72
CA MET A 281 -19.64 30.90 -1.41
C MET A 281 -20.58 31.05 -2.60
N GLU A 282 -20.46 32.15 -3.35
CA GLU A 282 -21.23 32.40 -4.56
C GLU A 282 -20.98 31.31 -5.62
N ALA A 283 -19.71 30.95 -5.88
CA ALA A 283 -19.38 29.90 -6.84
C ALA A 283 -19.98 28.55 -6.43
N TYR A 284 -19.97 28.22 -5.13
CA TYR A 284 -20.57 26.99 -4.62
C TYR A 284 -22.09 26.97 -4.80
N MET A 285 -22.76 28.09 -4.50
CA MET A 285 -24.21 28.23 -4.62
C MET A 285 -24.69 28.25 -6.08
N ASP A 286 -23.87 28.78 -6.99
CA ASP A 286 -24.13 28.78 -8.43
C ASP A 286 -23.86 27.42 -9.10
N GLY A 287 -23.45 26.41 -8.32
CA GLY A 287 -23.24 25.05 -8.79
C GLY A 287 -21.93 24.84 -9.55
N ALA A 288 -20.89 25.63 -9.26
CA ALA A 288 -19.56 25.37 -9.77
C ALA A 288 -19.11 23.94 -9.39
N PRO A 289 -18.40 23.23 -10.29
CA PRO A 289 -17.91 21.89 -9.98
C PRO A 289 -16.94 21.93 -8.80
N LEU A 290 -17.04 20.91 -7.93
CA LEU A 290 -16.11 20.72 -6.82
C LEU A 290 -14.76 20.23 -7.36
N GLU A 291 -13.77 21.10 -7.35
CA GLU A 291 -12.40 20.77 -7.74
C GLU A 291 -11.57 20.39 -6.51
N TYR A 292 -10.85 19.26 -6.59
CA TYR A 292 -10.04 18.76 -5.48
C TYR A 292 -8.56 18.79 -5.83
N ILE A 293 -7.75 19.16 -4.86
CA ILE A 293 -6.30 19.02 -4.91
C ILE A 293 -5.83 17.95 -3.93
N TYR A 294 -4.69 17.33 -4.23
CA TYR A 294 -4.00 16.44 -3.30
C TYR A 294 -2.93 17.22 -2.57
N GLU A 295 -3.12 17.41 -1.27
CA GLU A 295 -2.19 18.08 -0.38
C GLU A 295 -1.38 17.03 0.40
N GLU A 296 -0.05 17.19 0.47
CA GLU A 296 0.80 16.30 1.26
C GLU A 296 0.45 16.42 2.75
N ILE A 297 0.27 15.28 3.45
CA ILE A 297 0.00 15.26 4.89
C ILE A 297 1.32 15.43 5.64
N THR A 298 1.65 16.68 5.97
CA THR A 298 2.86 17.02 6.73
C THR A 298 2.65 16.87 8.24
N GLN A 299 3.72 17.00 9.05
CA GLN A 299 3.61 16.97 10.52
C GLN A 299 2.82 18.16 11.06
N GLU A 300 2.91 19.32 10.40
CA GLU A 300 2.11 20.50 10.71
C GLU A 300 0.61 20.21 10.56
N ILE A 301 0.22 19.50 9.50
CA ILE A 301 -1.18 19.07 9.31
C ILE A 301 -1.59 18.06 10.38
N LYS A 302 -0.70 17.12 10.75
CA LYS A 302 -0.99 16.14 11.83
C LYS A 302 -1.17 16.78 13.20
N ASN A 303 -0.50 17.91 13.44
CA ASN A 303 -0.57 18.65 14.70
C ASN A 303 -1.47 19.89 14.63
N ALA A 304 -2.20 20.10 13.53
CA ALA A 304 -3.04 21.28 13.34
C ALA A 304 -4.10 21.46 14.45
N ASP A 305 -4.57 20.34 15.00
CA ASP A 305 -5.61 20.31 16.03
C ASP A 305 -5.04 20.17 17.46
N MET A 306 -3.70 20.22 17.61
CA MET A 306 -3.03 20.02 18.90
C MET A 306 -3.49 21.01 19.97
N ASP A 307 -3.69 22.28 19.61
CA ASP A 307 -4.17 23.31 20.54
C ASP A 307 -5.69 23.27 20.76
N LEU A 308 -6.44 22.62 19.86
CA LEU A 308 -7.89 22.45 20.01
C LEU A 308 -8.22 21.34 21.03
N ILE A 309 -7.38 20.29 21.07
CA ILE A 309 -7.57 19.12 21.94
C ILE A 309 -6.23 18.78 22.63
N PRO A 310 -5.73 19.67 23.51
CA PRO A 310 -4.37 19.56 24.03
C PRO A 310 -4.19 18.41 25.02
N GLN A 311 -5.28 17.93 25.64
CA GLN A 311 -5.25 16.83 26.60
C GLN A 311 -6.57 16.05 26.60
N PRO A 312 -6.58 14.80 27.09
CA PRO A 312 -7.73 13.91 26.94
C PRO A 312 -8.73 13.97 28.09
N PHE A 313 -8.47 14.66 29.19
CA PHE A 313 -9.30 14.65 30.39
C PHE A 313 -10.25 15.84 30.50
N ALA A 314 -11.35 15.70 31.24
CA ALA A 314 -11.98 16.83 31.89
C ALA A 314 -11.29 17.09 33.24
N LEU A 315 -10.78 18.31 33.45
CA LEU A 315 -10.10 18.72 34.69
C LEU A 315 -11.04 19.51 35.59
N ALA A 316 -11.09 19.15 36.86
CA ALA A 316 -11.74 19.89 37.94
C ALA A 316 -10.78 20.90 38.57
N GLU A 317 -11.29 21.76 39.45
CA GLU A 317 -10.48 22.74 40.17
C GLU A 317 -9.38 22.04 40.99
N GLY A 318 -8.13 22.48 40.80
CA GLY A 318 -6.95 21.91 41.46
C GLY A 318 -6.37 20.66 40.79
N GLU A 319 -7.05 20.07 39.80
CA GLU A 319 -6.48 18.99 38.99
C GLU A 319 -5.60 19.55 37.87
N THR A 320 -4.58 18.79 37.49
CA THR A 320 -3.69 19.14 36.37
C THR A 320 -3.49 17.96 35.43
N ALA A 321 -3.12 18.25 34.19
CA ALA A 321 -2.69 17.24 33.22
C ALA A 321 -1.23 17.50 32.85
N VAL A 322 -0.43 16.43 32.85
CA VAL A 322 0.96 16.46 32.38
C VAL A 322 1.14 15.45 31.26
N LEU A 323 2.02 15.76 30.30
CA LEU A 323 2.47 14.84 29.25
C LEU A 323 3.86 14.33 29.62
N VAL A 324 3.98 13.03 29.85
CA VAL A 324 5.31 12.41 30.01
C VAL A 324 6.03 12.47 28.66
N ASP A 325 7.31 12.82 28.67
CA ASP A 325 8.15 13.02 27.47
C ASP A 325 7.88 11.94 26.40
N PRO A 326 7.24 12.30 25.28
CA PRO A 326 6.86 11.32 24.26
C PRO A 326 8.05 10.72 23.52
N LEU A 327 9.26 11.28 23.69
CA LEU A 327 10.50 10.69 23.19
C LEU A 327 11.16 9.71 24.20
N ASP A 328 10.54 9.45 25.35
CA ASP A 328 11.03 8.46 26.30
C ASP A 328 10.68 7.03 25.83
N GLN A 329 11.70 6.23 25.53
CA GLN A 329 11.56 4.83 25.07
C GLN A 329 10.79 3.92 26.05
N ARG A 330 10.66 4.31 27.32
CA ARG A 330 9.84 3.55 28.27
C ARG A 330 8.35 3.58 27.89
N ILE A 331 7.89 4.62 27.18
CA ILE A 331 6.51 4.71 26.69
C ILE A 331 6.25 3.64 25.60
N GLU A 332 7.21 3.41 24.70
CA GLU A 332 7.12 2.33 23.70
C GLU A 332 6.88 0.97 24.38
N LYS A 333 7.64 0.68 25.44
CA LYS A 333 7.49 -0.56 26.22
C LYS A 333 6.13 -0.67 26.92
N LEU A 334 5.56 0.44 27.37
CA LEU A 334 4.20 0.45 27.94
C LEU A 334 3.15 0.16 26.86
N ILE A 335 3.31 0.70 25.66
CA ILE A 335 2.42 0.44 24.51
C ILE A 335 2.52 -1.03 24.07
N GLU A 336 3.73 -1.57 23.99
CA GLU A 336 3.95 -3.00 23.72
C GLU A 336 3.28 -3.89 24.79
N LEU A 337 3.44 -3.53 26.07
CA LEU A 337 2.78 -4.24 27.16
C LEU A 337 1.25 -4.16 27.06
N GLN A 338 0.69 -2.99 26.71
CA GLN A 338 -0.74 -2.81 26.51
C GLN A 338 -1.27 -3.67 25.34
N ASN A 339 -0.51 -3.71 24.24
CA ASN A 339 -0.86 -4.45 23.02
C ASN A 339 -0.77 -5.98 23.23
N THR A 340 0.11 -6.43 24.12
CA THR A 340 0.22 -7.84 24.54
C THR A 340 -0.77 -8.23 25.65
N GLY A 341 -1.60 -7.30 26.12
CA GLY A 341 -2.67 -7.55 27.10
C GLY A 341 -2.25 -7.40 28.56
N GLY A 342 -1.10 -6.78 28.84
CA GLY A 342 -0.68 -6.43 30.19
C GLY A 342 -1.54 -5.33 30.82
N ASP A 343 -1.61 -5.33 32.15
CA ASP A 343 -2.37 -4.36 32.95
C ASP A 343 -1.53 -3.11 33.22
N VAL A 344 -1.46 -2.21 32.23
CA VAL A 344 -0.71 -0.95 32.33
C VAL A 344 -1.33 0.00 33.36
N ALA A 345 -2.66 -0.05 33.52
CA ALA A 345 -3.36 0.74 34.52
C ALA A 345 -2.90 0.40 35.95
N ALA A 346 -2.71 -0.88 36.25
CA ALA A 346 -2.16 -1.30 37.55
C ALA A 346 -0.71 -0.83 37.77
N LEU A 347 0.12 -0.76 36.73
CA LEU A 347 1.50 -0.27 36.84
C LEU A 347 1.55 1.24 37.11
N ILE A 348 0.75 2.01 36.37
CA ILE A 348 0.68 3.47 36.54
C ILE A 348 0.11 3.80 37.92
N SER A 349 -1.04 3.22 38.30
CA SER A 349 -1.66 3.50 39.60
C SER A 349 -0.91 2.88 40.79
N GLY A 350 -0.10 1.84 40.56
CA GLY A 350 0.77 1.23 41.57
C GLY A 350 2.03 2.05 41.89
N GLY A 351 2.22 3.20 41.22
CA GLY A 351 3.32 4.12 41.51
C GLY A 351 4.66 3.75 40.87
N PHE A 352 4.67 2.82 39.90
CA PHE A 352 5.85 2.49 39.07
C PHE A 352 6.14 3.56 38.00
N VAL A 353 5.15 4.40 37.70
CA VAL A 353 5.30 5.58 36.85
C VAL A 353 5.22 6.80 37.73
N ARG A 354 6.25 7.65 37.67
CA ARG A 354 6.32 8.90 38.43
C ARG A 354 6.76 10.02 37.48
N PRO A 355 5.90 11.00 37.21
CA PRO A 355 6.35 12.18 36.47
C PRO A 355 7.37 12.94 37.33
N ASP A 356 8.38 13.50 36.67
CA ASP A 356 9.20 14.53 37.28
C ASP A 356 8.39 15.80 37.48
N ASN A 357 8.84 16.69 38.36
CA ASN A 357 8.17 17.95 38.64
C ASN A 357 8.78 19.15 37.89
N GLU A 358 9.70 18.87 36.96
CA GLU A 358 10.37 19.87 36.14
C GLU A 358 9.81 19.86 34.71
N ALA A 359 9.43 21.05 34.23
CA ALA A 359 8.94 21.23 32.87
C ALA A 359 10.08 21.08 31.86
N LEU A 360 9.87 20.27 30.84
CA LEU A 360 10.75 20.14 29.69
C LEU A 360 10.56 21.31 28.72
N SER A 361 11.65 21.84 28.19
CA SER A 361 11.64 22.89 27.17
C SER A 361 11.44 22.28 25.76
N ARG A 362 10.24 21.74 25.50
CA ARG A 362 9.90 21.06 24.24
C ARG A 362 8.63 21.65 23.62
N SER A 363 8.52 21.51 22.30
CA SER A 363 7.27 21.79 21.58
C SER A 363 6.19 20.80 22.01
N GLY A 364 4.97 21.27 22.22
CA GLY A 364 3.85 20.39 22.54
C GLY A 364 2.56 21.18 22.76
N PRO A 365 1.52 20.52 23.27
CA PRO A 365 0.19 21.12 23.32
C PRO A 365 0.10 22.32 24.25
N ALA A 366 -0.61 23.37 23.82
CA ALA A 366 -0.81 24.55 24.64
C ALA A 366 -1.45 24.20 26.00
N GLY A 367 -0.87 24.76 27.07
CA GLY A 367 -1.37 24.59 28.45
C GLY A 367 -1.01 23.26 29.12
N ILE A 368 -0.22 22.39 28.47
CA ILE A 368 0.23 21.13 29.05
C ILE A 368 1.70 21.18 29.42
N MET A 369 2.00 20.86 30.67
CA MET A 369 3.38 20.70 31.11
C MET A 369 3.91 19.35 30.62
N GLN A 370 5.00 19.41 29.85
CA GLN A 370 5.77 18.22 29.51
C GLN A 370 6.77 17.93 30.61
N VAL A 371 6.86 16.68 31.04
CA VAL A 371 7.72 16.27 32.16
C VAL A 371 8.52 15.03 31.80
N ALA A 372 9.74 14.93 32.33
CA ALA A 372 10.49 13.68 32.23
C ALA A 372 9.83 12.60 33.09
N TRP A 373 10.11 11.33 32.79
CA TRP A 373 9.81 10.25 33.73
C TRP A 373 10.94 10.15 34.75
N LYS A 374 10.59 10.34 36.03
CA LYS A 374 11.51 10.32 37.16
C LYS A 374 12.20 8.95 37.28
N ASN A 375 13.52 8.95 37.27
CA ASN A 375 14.30 7.75 37.57
C ASN A 375 14.30 7.54 39.09
N ASP A 376 13.97 6.33 39.53
CA ASP A 376 14.03 5.94 40.95
C ASP A 376 15.47 5.79 41.47
#